data_AF-A0A662DD67-F1
#
_entry.id   AF-A0A662DD67-F1
#
_cell.length_a   1.000
_cell.length_b   1.000
_cell.length_c   1.000
_cell.angle_alpha   90.00
_cell.angle_beta   90.00
_cell.angle_gamma   90.00
#
_symmetry.space_group_name_H-M   'P 1'
#
loop_
_entity.id
_entity.type
_entity.pdbx_description
1 polymer ?
#
loop_
_entity_poly.entity_id
_entity_poly.type
_entity_poly.pdbx_seq_one_letter_code
_entity_poly.pdbx_strand_id
1 'polypeptide(L)'
;MKRGKYSLVIFLLPSLLFLSIFTYYPIFYSFYLSLTRFDMLTPKPIFQGFKNYITFFQDPIFWQVILNNVIYGLLTIFPTMFIALILAILIDETKKFKTFFRLGLFYPLLIPYAAAAMVWVFMYDPSLGIINKFLRMLRLHEHGWLGDPRFSLLSIIIV
;
A
#
# COMPACT_ATOMS: atom_id res chain seq x y z
N MET A 1 42.04 9.50 -26.68
CA MET A 1 41.40 9.01 -25.44
C MET A 1 40.25 9.89 -24.90
N LYS A 2 39.47 10.62 -25.73
CA LYS A 2 38.33 11.49 -25.28
C LYS A 2 36.95 11.16 -25.89
N ARG A 3 36.83 10.13 -26.73
CA ARG A 3 35.56 9.74 -27.41
C ARG A 3 34.60 8.89 -26.55
N GLY A 4 35.01 8.42 -25.37
CA GLY A 4 34.19 7.55 -24.51
C GLY A 4 33.16 8.27 -23.62
N LYS A 5 33.38 9.53 -23.25
CA LYS A 5 32.51 10.26 -22.30
C LYS A 5 31.18 10.72 -22.90
N TYR A 6 31.18 11.20 -24.15
CA TYR A 6 29.95 11.69 -24.80
C TYR A 6 29.03 10.54 -25.23
N SER A 7 29.58 9.37 -25.57
CA SER A 7 28.80 8.17 -25.87
C SER A 7 27.95 7.74 -24.67
N LEU A 8 28.54 7.68 -23.47
CA LEU A 8 27.84 7.34 -22.22
C LEU A 8 26.69 8.30 -21.91
N VAL A 9 26.89 9.61 -22.12
CA VAL A 9 25.83 10.61 -21.88
C VAL A 9 24.66 10.42 -22.85
N ILE A 10 24.93 10.12 -24.12
CA ILE A 10 23.88 9.88 -25.13
C ILE A 10 23.05 8.63 -24.80
N PHE A 11 23.67 7.56 -24.27
CA PHE A 11 22.95 6.37 -23.81
C PHE A 11 22.08 6.62 -22.57
N LEU A 12 22.49 7.53 -21.69
CA LEU A 12 21.72 7.91 -20.49
C LEU A 12 20.66 8.98 -20.78
N LEU A 13 20.77 9.70 -21.89
CA LEU A 13 19.93 10.85 -22.18
C LEU A 13 18.43 10.52 -22.25
N PRO A 14 17.99 9.41 -22.89
CA PRO A 14 16.57 9.02 -22.91
C PRO A 14 16.03 8.73 -21.50
N SER A 15 16.74 7.94 -20.70
CA SER A 15 16.28 7.61 -19.34
C SER A 15 16.25 8.84 -18.43
N LEU A 16 17.25 9.73 -18.53
CA LEU A 16 17.28 11.00 -17.81
C LEU A 16 16.13 11.93 -18.22
N LEU A 17 15.79 12.00 -19.51
CA LEU A 17 14.64 12.77 -19.99
C LEU A 17 13.33 12.23 -19.40
N PHE A 18 13.11 10.92 -19.48
CA PHE A 18 11.92 10.29 -18.91
C PHE A 18 11.81 10.53 -17.40
N LEU A 19 12.89 10.31 -16.65
CA LEU A 19 12.91 10.57 -15.20
C LEU A 19 12.68 12.06 -14.89
N SER A 20 13.26 12.96 -15.66
CA SER A 20 13.09 14.40 -15.45
C SER A 20 11.65 14.84 -15.64
N ILE A 21 11.00 14.38 -16.72
CA ILE A 21 9.63 14.79 -17.08
C ILE A 21 8.58 14.10 -16.20
N PHE A 22 8.74 12.80 -15.94
CA PHE A 22 7.69 12.00 -15.29
C PHE A 22 7.94 11.71 -13.82
N THR A 23 9.13 12.00 -13.28
CA THR A 23 9.44 11.78 -11.86
C THR A 23 9.86 13.08 -11.18
N TYR A 24 10.93 13.72 -11.64
CA TYR A 24 11.46 14.90 -10.94
C TYR A 24 10.57 16.13 -11.09
N TYR A 25 10.05 16.40 -12.29
CA TYR A 25 9.15 17.52 -12.50
C TYR A 25 7.89 17.44 -11.62
N PRO A 26 7.14 16.31 -11.56
CA PRO A 26 6.00 16.17 -10.65
C PRO A 26 6.37 16.29 -9.16
N ILE A 27 7.56 15.82 -8.75
CA ILE A 27 8.04 15.97 -7.36
C ILE A 27 8.22 17.45 -7.00
N PHE A 28 8.96 18.20 -7.83
CA PHE A 28 9.17 19.63 -7.58
C PHE A 28 7.87 20.43 -7.68
N TYR A 29 7.00 20.09 -8.62
CA TYR A 29 5.70 20.73 -8.75
C TYR A 29 4.80 20.44 -7.54
N SER A 30 4.78 19.20 -7.05
CA SER A 30 4.02 18.82 -5.84
C SER A 30 4.56 19.53 -4.59
N PHE A 31 5.89 19.68 -4.49
CA PHE A 31 6.51 20.47 -3.42
C PHE A 31 6.17 21.96 -3.52
N TYR A 32 6.11 22.53 -4.72
CA TYR A 32 5.62 23.90 -4.90
C TYR A 32 4.15 24.00 -4.47
N LEU A 33 3.31 23.06 -4.92
CA LEU A 33 1.88 23.05 -4.57
C LEU A 33 1.64 22.89 -3.07
N SER A 34 2.46 22.13 -2.34
CA SER A 34 2.32 21.97 -0.89
C SER A 34 2.54 23.26 -0.10
N LEU A 35 3.28 24.23 -0.67
CA LEU A 35 3.46 25.59 -0.13
C LEU A 35 2.35 26.57 -0.55
N THR A 36 1.41 26.11 -1.38
CA THR A 36 0.27 26.90 -1.84
C THR A 36 -1.04 26.38 -1.26
N ARG A 37 -2.02 27.25 -1.08
CA ARG A 37 -3.41 26.85 -0.95
C ARG A 37 -3.93 26.61 -2.36
N PHE A 38 -4.07 25.33 -2.70
CA PHE A 38 -4.65 24.86 -3.94
C PHE A 38 -5.86 23.98 -3.63
N ASP A 39 -6.97 24.24 -4.29
CA ASP A 39 -8.22 23.49 -4.20
C ASP A 39 -8.70 23.28 -5.64
N MET A 40 -9.37 22.16 -5.93
CA MET A 40 -10.03 21.92 -7.22
C MET A 40 -10.99 23.05 -7.62
N LEU A 41 -11.58 23.74 -6.62
CA LEU A 41 -12.47 24.88 -6.84
C LEU A 41 -11.73 26.23 -6.99
N THR A 42 -10.44 26.29 -6.63
CA THR A 42 -9.64 27.51 -6.69
C THR A 42 -8.57 27.36 -7.78
N PRO A 43 -8.82 27.83 -9.02
CA PRO A 43 -7.97 27.55 -10.18
C PRO A 43 -6.58 28.21 -10.12
N LYS A 44 -6.31 29.09 -9.15
CA LYS A 44 -5.00 29.75 -8.97
C LYS A 44 -4.40 29.37 -7.61
N PRO A 45 -3.24 28.69 -7.58
CA PRO A 45 -2.54 28.39 -6.33
C PRO A 45 -2.15 29.69 -5.61
N ILE A 46 -2.58 29.86 -4.36
CA ILE A 46 -2.22 31.02 -3.54
C ILE A 46 -1.02 30.63 -2.68
N PHE A 47 0.15 31.24 -2.87
CA PHE A 47 1.32 30.94 -2.04
C PHE A 47 1.07 31.32 -0.58
N GLN A 48 1.17 30.36 0.34
CA GLN A 48 0.98 30.56 1.78
C GLN A 48 2.20 30.10 2.60
N GLY A 49 3.29 29.69 1.94
CA GLY A 49 4.49 29.19 2.60
C GLY A 49 4.19 27.94 3.43
N PHE A 50 4.66 27.92 4.68
CA PHE A 50 4.53 26.74 5.56
C PHE A 50 3.21 26.66 6.35
N LYS A 51 2.25 27.55 6.10
CA LYS A 51 0.97 27.56 6.84
C LYS A 51 0.23 26.22 6.79
N ASN A 52 0.23 25.57 5.62
CA ASN A 52 -0.38 24.25 5.45
C ASN A 52 0.21 23.22 6.42
N TYR A 53 1.54 23.21 6.59
CA TYR A 53 2.22 22.28 7.49
C TYR A 53 1.87 22.56 8.96
N ILE A 54 1.85 23.83 9.37
CA ILE A 54 1.47 24.20 10.75
C ILE A 54 0.06 23.70 11.06
N THR A 55 -0.89 23.93 10.15
CA THR A 55 -2.27 23.45 10.29
C THR A 55 -2.31 21.92 10.38
N PHE A 56 -1.57 21.20 9.53
CA PHE A 56 -1.53 19.73 9.59
C PHE A 56 -0.96 19.19 10.90
N PHE A 57 0.12 19.78 11.43
CA PHE A 57 0.71 19.30 12.69
C PHE A 57 -0.16 19.58 13.91
N GLN A 58 -1.07 20.55 13.84
CA GLN A 58 -2.04 20.87 14.89
C GLN A 58 -3.32 20.02 14.78
N ASP A 59 -3.54 19.33 13.67
CA ASP A 59 -4.71 18.50 13.46
C ASP A 59 -4.55 17.14 14.16
N PRO A 60 -5.41 16.78 15.14
CA PRO A 60 -5.35 15.46 15.78
C PRO A 60 -5.62 14.31 14.80
N ILE A 61 -6.39 14.53 13.74
CA ILE A 61 -6.68 13.51 12.71
C ILE A 61 -5.40 13.16 11.96
N PHE A 62 -4.52 14.13 11.69
CA PHE A 62 -3.23 13.88 11.04
C PHE A 62 -2.41 12.85 11.83
N TRP A 63 -2.28 13.03 13.14
CA TRP A 63 -1.55 12.10 14.00
C TRP A 63 -2.21 10.73 14.08
N GLN A 64 -3.54 10.66 14.08
CA GLN A 64 -4.28 9.40 14.02
C GLN A 64 -4.00 8.65 12.70
N VAL A 65 -4.01 9.36 11.56
CA VAL A 65 -3.72 8.76 10.25
C VAL A 65 -2.27 8.29 10.16
N ILE A 66 -1.32 9.04 10.71
CA ILE A 66 0.09 8.62 10.79
C ILE A 66 0.22 7.35 11.65
N LEU A 67 -0.40 7.33 12.83
CA LEU A 67 -0.37 6.17 13.72
C LEU A 67 -0.99 4.94 13.04
N ASN A 68 -2.14 5.09 12.39
CA ASN A 68 -2.78 4.01 11.65
C ASN A 68 -1.89 3.48 10.52
N ASN A 69 -1.20 4.35 9.78
CA ASN A 69 -0.25 3.93 8.74
C ASN A 69 0.95 3.18 9.31
N VAL A 70 1.49 3.64 10.45
CA VAL A 70 2.59 2.93 11.14
C VAL A 70 2.11 1.57 11.63
N ILE A 71 0.95 1.48 12.28
CA ILE A 71 0.36 0.22 12.74
C ILE A 71 0.13 -0.72 11.54
N TYR A 72 -0.48 -0.22 10.47
CA TYR A 72 -0.70 -0.97 9.23
C TYR A 72 0.62 -1.50 8.67
N GLY A 73 1.62 -0.63 8.47
CA GLY A 73 2.91 -1.03 7.92
C GLY A 73 3.63 -2.08 8.78
N LEU A 74 3.66 -1.90 10.09
CA LEU A 74 4.30 -2.86 11.00
C LEU A 74 3.56 -4.21 11.02
N LEU A 75 2.24 -4.19 11.15
CA LEU A 75 1.43 -5.41 11.25
C LEU A 75 1.24 -6.12 9.91
N THR A 76 1.48 -5.47 8.78
CA THR A 76 1.56 -6.15 7.48
C THR A 76 2.96 -6.69 7.22
N ILE A 77 4.02 -5.87 7.40
CA ILE A 77 5.39 -6.25 7.01
C ILE A 77 5.94 -7.37 7.89
N PHE A 78 5.89 -7.23 9.22
CA PHE A 78 6.54 -8.19 10.13
C PHE A 78 5.92 -9.59 10.06
N PRO A 79 4.59 -9.75 10.17
CA PRO A 79 3.96 -11.07 10.04
C PRO A 79 4.16 -11.68 8.66
N THR A 80 4.05 -10.89 7.59
CA THR A 80 4.25 -11.39 6.22
C THR A 80 5.68 -11.89 6.02
N MET A 81 6.69 -11.13 6.44
CA MET A 81 8.09 -11.55 6.36
C MET A 81 8.35 -12.80 7.20
N PHE A 82 7.79 -12.86 8.40
CA PHE A 82 7.94 -14.02 9.29
C PHE A 82 7.31 -15.29 8.69
N ILE A 83 6.07 -15.20 8.21
CA ILE A 83 5.36 -16.32 7.58
C ILE A 83 6.07 -16.73 6.28
N ALA A 84 6.47 -15.77 5.44
CA ALA A 84 7.17 -16.05 4.20
C ALA A 84 8.50 -16.77 4.44
N LEU A 85 9.25 -16.37 5.47
CA LEU A 85 10.52 -17.02 5.84
C LEU A 85 10.29 -18.47 6.32
N ILE A 86 9.30 -18.69 7.19
CA ILE A 86 8.94 -20.04 7.65
C ILE A 86 8.56 -20.93 6.46
N LEU A 87 7.67 -20.43 5.60
CA LEU A 87 7.24 -21.17 4.41
C LEU A 87 8.40 -21.44 3.45
N ALA A 88 9.32 -20.49 3.28
CA ALA A 88 10.50 -20.66 2.44
C ALA A 88 11.41 -21.79 2.96
N ILE A 89 11.67 -21.84 4.28
CA ILE A 89 12.46 -22.91 4.91
C ILE A 89 11.75 -24.27 4.73
N LEU A 90 10.46 -24.34 5.04
CA LEU A 90 9.67 -25.58 4.92
C LEU A 90 9.68 -26.14 3.49
N ILE A 91 9.54 -25.26 2.49
CA ILE A 91 9.59 -25.66 1.08
C ILE A 91 11.00 -26.07 0.67
N ASP A 92 12.03 -25.45 1.23
CA ASP A 92 13.39 -25.79 0.86
C ASP A 92 13.78 -27.20 1.32
N GLU A 93 13.38 -27.57 2.54
CA GLU A 93 13.58 -28.91 3.12
C GLU A 93 12.70 -30.00 2.50
N THR A 94 11.64 -29.61 1.78
CA THR A 94 10.68 -30.54 1.19
C THR A 94 11.28 -31.31 0.00
N LYS A 95 11.44 -32.63 0.15
CA LYS A 95 12.01 -33.52 -0.88
C LYS A 95 11.02 -33.96 -1.99
N LYS A 96 9.71 -33.91 -1.74
CA LYS A 96 8.65 -34.33 -2.68
C LYS A 96 7.59 -33.22 -2.83
N PHE A 97 7.06 -33.02 -4.03
CA PHE A 97 6.05 -31.98 -4.33
C PHE A 97 6.49 -30.52 -4.13
N LYS A 98 7.80 -30.23 -4.10
CA LYS A 98 8.36 -28.87 -3.97
C LYS A 98 7.75 -27.88 -4.98
N THR A 99 7.57 -28.31 -6.23
CA THR A 99 6.94 -27.50 -7.29
C THR A 99 5.47 -27.20 -6.99
N PHE A 100 4.71 -28.16 -6.47
CA PHE A 100 3.30 -27.94 -6.14
C PHE A 100 3.13 -26.89 -5.03
N PHE A 101 3.91 -26.99 -3.94
CA PHE A 101 3.88 -25.99 -2.86
C PHE A 101 4.34 -24.62 -3.34
N ARG A 102 5.38 -24.55 -4.18
CA ARG A 102 5.82 -23.29 -4.78
C ARG A 102 4.71 -22.68 -5.64
N LEU A 103 4.06 -23.46 -6.51
CA LEU A 103 2.96 -22.95 -7.31
C LEU A 103 1.81 -22.43 -6.44
N GLY A 104 1.42 -23.15 -5.39
CA GLY A 104 0.38 -22.72 -4.46
C GLY A 104 0.70 -21.38 -3.76
N LEU A 105 1.93 -21.17 -3.30
CA LEU A 105 2.32 -19.92 -2.64
C LEU A 105 2.47 -18.74 -3.59
N PHE A 106 2.94 -18.98 -4.82
CA PHE A 106 3.15 -17.91 -5.80
C PHE A 106 1.90 -17.62 -6.64
N TYR A 107 0.88 -18.48 -6.64
CA TYR A 107 -0.35 -18.29 -7.41
C TYR A 107 -1.12 -17.01 -7.04
N PRO A 108 -1.31 -16.66 -5.74
CA PRO A 108 -2.00 -15.43 -5.36
C PRO A 108 -1.35 -14.15 -5.90
N LEU A 109 -0.03 -14.17 -6.13
CA LEU A 109 0.70 -13.02 -6.68
C LEU A 109 0.32 -12.70 -8.13
N LEU A 110 -0.35 -13.63 -8.82
CA LEU A 110 -0.86 -13.44 -10.17
C LEU A 110 -2.25 -12.77 -10.18
N ILE A 111 -2.95 -12.75 -9.04
CA ILE A 111 -4.28 -12.16 -8.94
C ILE A 111 -4.12 -10.63 -8.84
N PRO A 112 -4.84 -9.84 -9.67
CA PRO A 112 -4.82 -8.38 -9.53
C PRO A 112 -5.30 -7.96 -8.14
N TYR A 113 -4.57 -7.04 -7.49
CA TYR A 113 -4.91 -6.56 -6.15
C TYR A 113 -6.35 -6.08 -6.03
N ALA A 114 -6.88 -5.39 -7.04
CA ALA A 114 -8.28 -4.95 -7.05
C ALA A 114 -9.27 -6.12 -7.00
N ALA A 115 -9.00 -7.22 -7.71
CA ALA A 115 -9.85 -8.40 -7.69
C ALA A 115 -9.77 -9.14 -6.34
N ALA A 116 -8.56 -9.30 -5.78
CA ALA A 116 -8.36 -9.86 -4.46
C ALA A 116 -9.08 -9.04 -3.38
N ALA A 117 -8.99 -7.71 -3.43
CA ALA A 117 -9.70 -6.82 -2.51
C ALA A 117 -11.23 -6.99 -2.60
N MET A 118 -11.79 -7.13 -3.81
CA MET A 118 -13.23 -7.37 -3.98
C MET A 118 -13.68 -8.69 -3.34
N VAL A 119 -12.87 -9.76 -3.46
CA VAL A 119 -13.16 -11.03 -2.78
C VAL A 119 -13.24 -10.81 -1.27
N TRP A 120 -12.28 -10.09 -0.68
CA TRP A 120 -12.31 -9.76 0.74
C TRP A 120 -13.50 -8.89 1.14
N VAL A 121 -13.90 -7.90 0.33
CA VAL A 121 -15.11 -7.10 0.58
C VAL A 121 -16.35 -8.01 0.66
N PHE A 122 -16.49 -8.97 -0.25
CA PHE A 122 -17.58 -9.95 -0.18
C PHE A 122 -17.47 -10.87 1.04
N MET A 123 -16.25 -11.28 1.43
CA MET A 123 -16.04 -12.13 2.61
C MET A 123 -16.37 -11.39 3.92
N TYR A 124 -16.10 -10.09 3.97
CA TYR A 124 -16.38 -9.19 5.09
C TYR A 124 -17.81 -8.63 5.11
N ASP A 125 -18.66 -8.96 4.13
CA ASP A 125 -20.05 -8.52 4.11
C ASP A 125 -20.76 -8.95 5.41
N PRO A 126 -21.40 -8.03 6.15
CA PRO A 126 -21.99 -8.38 7.42
C PRO A 126 -23.13 -9.40 7.34
N SER A 127 -23.86 -9.45 6.22
CA SER A 127 -25.10 -10.22 6.08
C SER A 127 -24.88 -11.60 5.44
N LEU A 128 -24.13 -11.63 4.34
CA LEU A 128 -23.89 -12.81 3.49
C LEU A 128 -22.43 -13.28 3.51
N GLY A 129 -21.53 -12.51 4.13
CA GLY A 129 -20.11 -12.81 4.16
C GLY A 129 -19.78 -14.12 4.87
N ILE A 130 -18.83 -14.86 4.30
CA ILE A 130 -18.42 -16.17 4.82
C ILE A 130 -17.85 -16.08 6.24
N ILE A 131 -17.21 -14.96 6.58
CA ILE A 131 -16.55 -14.75 7.88
C ILE A 131 -17.60 -14.66 8.98
N ASN A 132 -18.61 -13.78 8.83
CA ASN A 132 -19.70 -13.69 9.82
C ASN A 132 -20.57 -14.95 9.84
N LYS A 133 -20.78 -15.61 8.70
CA LYS A 133 -21.45 -16.91 8.67
C LYS A 133 -20.73 -17.96 9.52
N PHE A 134 -19.40 -17.99 9.47
CA PHE A 134 -18.58 -18.88 10.29
C PHE A 134 -18.62 -18.50 11.77
N LEU A 135 -18.55 -17.20 12.11
CA LEU A 135 -18.70 -16.73 13.49
C LEU A 135 -20.06 -17.12 14.09
N ARG A 136 -21.15 -16.94 13.32
CA ARG A 136 -22.50 -17.34 13.72
C ARG A 136 -22.61 -18.85 13.98
N MET A 137 -21.97 -19.66 13.14
CA MET A 137 -21.92 -21.12 13.35
C MET A 137 -21.24 -21.49 14.68
N LEU A 138 -20.19 -20.75 15.05
CA LEU A 138 -19.51 -20.88 16.34
C LEU A 138 -20.22 -20.16 17.50
N ARG A 139 -21.39 -19.56 17.27
CA ARG A 139 -22.15 -18.74 18.23
C ARG A 139 -21.36 -17.53 18.77
N LEU A 140 -20.47 -16.98 17.94
CA LEU A 140 -19.73 -15.74 18.23
C LEU A 140 -20.49 -14.53 17.67
N HIS A 141 -20.13 -13.33 18.16
CA HIS A 141 -20.74 -12.08 17.72
C HIS A 141 -20.29 -11.73 16.31
N GLU A 142 -21.22 -11.24 15.50
CA GLU A 142 -20.95 -10.76 14.14
C GLU A 142 -20.38 -9.33 14.22
N HIS A 143 -19.46 -9.00 13.31
CA HIS A 143 -18.80 -7.71 13.28
C HIS A 143 -18.97 -7.02 11.92
N GLY A 144 -19.08 -5.69 11.95
CA GLY A 144 -19.01 -4.85 10.76
C GLY A 144 -17.57 -4.60 10.38
N TRP A 145 -16.90 -5.62 9.82
CA TRP A 145 -15.44 -5.62 9.57
C TRP A 145 -14.90 -4.36 8.93
N LEU A 146 -15.56 -3.84 7.89
CA LEU A 146 -15.12 -2.61 7.19
C LEU A 146 -15.79 -1.33 7.73
N GLY A 147 -16.92 -1.45 8.43
CA GLY A 147 -17.74 -0.31 8.89
C GLY A 147 -17.50 0.11 10.34
N ASP A 148 -16.95 -0.78 11.17
CA ASP A 148 -16.65 -0.51 12.58
C ASP A 148 -15.18 -0.06 12.72
N PRO A 149 -14.91 1.15 13.25
CA PRO A 149 -13.55 1.66 13.46
C PRO A 149 -12.65 0.74 14.30
N ARG A 150 -13.23 -0.14 15.12
CA ARG A 150 -12.47 -1.09 15.96
C ARG A 150 -11.87 -2.23 15.15
N PHE A 151 -12.50 -2.61 14.05
CA PHE A 151 -12.12 -3.78 13.24
C PHE A 151 -11.60 -3.41 11.86
N SER A 152 -11.94 -2.22 11.33
CA SER A 152 -11.59 -1.80 9.97
C SER A 152 -10.09 -1.85 9.68
N LEU A 153 -9.25 -1.34 10.58
CA LEU A 153 -7.80 -1.39 10.41
C LEU A 153 -7.30 -2.84 10.37
N LEU A 154 -7.78 -3.69 11.28
CA LEU A 154 -7.40 -5.10 11.33
C LEU A 154 -7.85 -5.85 10.07
N SER A 155 -9.06 -5.56 9.59
CA SER A 155 -9.59 -6.15 8.36
C SER A 155 -8.73 -5.81 7.16
N ILE A 156 -8.24 -4.57 7.04
CA ILE A 156 -7.36 -4.15 5.95
C ILE A 156 -5.96 -4.77 6.10
N ILE A 157 -5.45 -4.95 7.32
CA ILE A 157 -4.15 -5.62 7.56
C ILE A 157 -4.16 -7.09 7.08
N ILE A 158 -5.31 -7.76 7.18
CA ILE A 158 -5.46 -9.18 6.82
C ILE A 158 -5.55 -9.39 5.29
N VAL A 159 -6.00 -8.38 4.55
CA VAL A 159 -6.22 -8.42 3.08
C VAL A 159 -4.91 -8.59 2.33
#